data_AF-A0AAW0BY55-F1
#
_entry.id   AF-A0AAW0BY55-F1
#
_cell.length_a   1.000
_cell.length_b   1.000
_cell.length_c   1.000
_cell.angle_alpha   90.00
_cell.angle_beta   90.00
_cell.angle_gamma   90.00
#
_symmetry.space_group_name_H-M   'P 1'
#
loop_
_entity.id
_entity.type
_entity.pdbx_description
1 polymer ?
#
loop_
_entity_poly.entity_id
_entity_poly.type
_entity_poly.pdbx_seq_one_letter_code
_entity_poly.pdbx_strand_id
1 'polypeptide(L)'
;MPHPSLNHPCAVCNRATSLWCSRCQNAWYCSPEHMRSDWPQHRAHCHSACVQYGSNMIATPPPAEPEYISVSAILFLADEDRPRIITVKCRPPQRPSHGVCPIPMLQAYFDAPPNNVVLTQGLNGEPLRFPLHIFYSPTALSKASPINRAIYHITSGAASKPFFGNVVAFKHSGARRQGYTEATSNDLPALSAYFLSCQ
;
A
#
# COMPACT_ATOMS: atom_id res chain seq x y z
N MET A 1 -10.62 -11.67 41.76
CA MET A 1 -11.81 -11.34 40.95
C MET A 1 -11.88 -12.32 39.79
N PRO A 2 -12.82 -13.28 39.78
CA PRO A 2 -12.92 -14.27 38.72
C PRO A 2 -13.54 -13.62 37.47
N HIS A 3 -12.92 -13.80 36.30
CA HIS A 3 -13.58 -13.46 35.03
C HIS A 3 -14.80 -14.38 34.87
N PRO A 4 -16.00 -13.87 34.52
CA PRO A 4 -17.14 -14.73 34.27
C PRO A 4 -16.84 -15.55 33.01
N SER A 5 -16.67 -16.86 33.18
CA SER A 5 -16.62 -17.82 32.08
C SER A 5 -18.00 -17.82 31.41
N LEU A 6 -18.17 -17.03 30.34
CA LEU A 6 -19.38 -17.00 29.53
C LEU A 6 -19.51 -18.36 28.82
N ASN A 7 -20.08 -19.33 29.53
CA ASN A 7 -20.36 -20.66 29.01
C ASN A 7 -21.75 -20.64 28.39
N HIS A 8 -21.83 -20.92 27.09
CA HIS A 8 -23.08 -21.01 26.35
C HIS A 8 -23.58 -22.47 26.34
N PRO A 9 -24.90 -22.71 26.26
CA PRO A 9 -25.44 -24.07 26.23
C PRO A 9 -25.17 -24.74 24.88
N CYS A 10 -24.73 -26.00 24.92
CA CYS A 10 -24.59 -26.84 23.74
C CYS A 10 -25.94 -27.05 23.04
N ALA A 11 -26.02 -26.80 21.73
CA ALA A 11 -27.27 -26.91 20.96
C ALA A 11 -27.89 -28.32 20.91
N VAL A 12 -27.12 -29.36 21.26
CA VAL A 12 -27.57 -30.76 21.23
C VAL A 12 -27.94 -31.31 22.62
N CYS A 13 -27.15 -30.97 23.65
CA CYS A 13 -27.30 -31.58 24.98
C CYS A 13 -27.45 -30.57 26.12
N ASN A 14 -27.50 -29.27 25.81
CA ASN A 14 -27.65 -28.14 26.73
C ASN A 14 -26.58 -28.02 27.83
N ARG A 15 -25.49 -28.79 27.77
CA ARG A 15 -24.36 -28.63 28.70
C ARG A 15 -23.59 -27.35 28.38
N ALA A 16 -23.14 -26.67 29.43
CA ALA A 16 -22.30 -25.48 29.36
C ALA A 16 -21.01 -25.77 28.58
N THR A 17 -20.70 -24.93 27.59
CA THR A 17 -19.50 -25.05 26.77
C THR A 17 -18.99 -23.68 26.32
N SER A 18 -17.70 -23.63 26.02
CA SER A 18 -17.02 -22.51 25.40
C SER A 18 -16.59 -22.81 23.96
N LEU A 19 -16.99 -23.95 23.37
CA LEU A 19 -16.67 -24.30 22.00
C LEU A 19 -17.83 -23.88 21.08
N TRP A 20 -17.51 -23.12 20.03
CA TRP A 20 -18.50 -22.58 19.08
C TRP A 20 -18.13 -22.91 17.64
N CYS A 21 -19.12 -22.82 16.73
CA CYS A 21 -18.90 -22.93 15.30
C CYS A 21 -18.01 -21.77 14.82
N SER A 22 -16.78 -22.06 14.35
CA SER A 22 -15.85 -21.03 13.90
C SER A 22 -16.33 -20.20 12.71
N ARG A 23 -17.32 -20.70 11.96
CA ARG A 23 -17.89 -20.04 10.78
C ARG A 23 -18.89 -18.94 11.15
N CYS A 24 -19.90 -19.28 11.94
CA CYS A 24 -20.99 -18.35 12.29
C CYS A 24 -20.85 -17.72 13.69
N GLN A 25 -20.03 -18.33 14.56
CA GLN A 25 -19.88 -17.96 15.97
C GLN A 25 -21.19 -17.85 16.78
N ASN A 26 -22.29 -18.38 16.23
CA ASN A 26 -23.64 -18.23 16.77
C ASN A 26 -24.28 -19.59 17.12
N ALA A 27 -23.47 -20.64 17.22
CA ALA A 27 -23.88 -21.95 17.70
C ALA A 27 -22.74 -22.57 18.53
N TRP A 28 -23.10 -23.22 19.64
CA TRP A 28 -22.18 -23.75 20.64
C TRP A 28 -22.36 -25.25 20.80
N TYR A 29 -21.24 -25.98 20.95
CA TYR A 29 -21.22 -27.44 21.02
C TYR A 29 -20.20 -27.91 22.03
N CYS A 30 -20.56 -28.83 22.93
CA CYS A 30 -19.58 -29.36 23.89
C CYS A 30 -18.55 -30.31 23.27
N SER A 31 -18.77 -30.76 22.02
CA SER A 31 -17.80 -31.55 21.27
C SER A 31 -18.03 -31.47 19.74
N PRO A 32 -17.01 -31.81 18.92
CA PRO A 32 -17.14 -31.87 17.47
C PRO A 32 -18.16 -32.90 16.96
N GLU A 33 -18.49 -33.92 17.74
CA GLU A 33 -19.53 -34.92 17.42
C GLU A 33 -20.91 -34.25 17.44
N HIS A 34 -21.20 -33.44 18.45
CA HIS A 34 -22.46 -32.70 18.52
C HIS A 34 -22.58 -31.64 17.44
N MET A 35 -21.48 -30.98 17.07
CA MET A 35 -21.45 -30.07 15.92
C MET A 35 -21.77 -30.80 14.60
N ARG A 36 -21.21 -32.00 14.40
CA ARG A 36 -21.48 -32.81 13.20
C ARG A 36 -22.90 -33.38 13.18
N SER A 37 -23.44 -33.75 14.34
CA SER A 37 -24.82 -34.22 14.48
C SER A 37 -25.83 -33.13 14.16
N ASP A 38 -25.59 -31.90 14.61
CA ASP A 38 -26.44 -30.75 14.34
C ASP A 38 -26.23 -30.16 12.93
N TRP A 39 -25.13 -30.51 12.26
CA TRP A 39 -24.74 -29.92 10.97
C TRP A 39 -25.84 -29.92 9.89
N PRO A 40 -26.65 -30.98 9.68
CA PRO A 40 -27.69 -30.98 8.66
C PRO A 40 -28.72 -29.86 8.83
N GLN A 41 -29.06 -29.53 10.09
CA GLN A 41 -29.98 -28.46 10.47
C GLN A 41 -29.26 -27.12 10.57
N HIS A 42 -28.10 -27.10 11.23
CA HIS A 42 -27.30 -25.90 11.44
C HIS A 42 -26.82 -25.26 10.13
N ARG A 43 -26.38 -26.06 9.15
CA ARG A 43 -25.83 -25.56 7.87
C ARG A 43 -26.82 -24.69 7.09
N ALA A 44 -28.13 -24.90 7.28
CA ALA A 44 -29.16 -24.11 6.63
C ALA A 44 -29.14 -22.64 7.08
N HIS A 45 -28.63 -22.37 8.28
CA HIS A 45 -28.57 -21.05 8.89
C HIS A 45 -27.15 -20.66 9.36
N CYS A 46 -26.13 -21.47 9.01
CA CYS A 46 -24.73 -21.22 9.34
C CYS A 46 -24.12 -20.19 8.38
N HIS A 47 -24.47 -18.93 8.60
CA HIS A 47 -23.93 -17.79 7.86
C HIS A 47 -22.67 -17.26 8.53
N SER A 48 -21.66 -16.91 7.74
CA SER A 48 -20.42 -16.33 8.27
C SER A 48 -20.75 -15.09 9.10
N ALA A 49 -20.16 -14.97 10.29
CA ALA A 49 -20.33 -13.79 11.15
C ALA A 49 -19.67 -12.56 10.50
N CYS A 50 -20.35 -11.95 9.53
CA CYS A 50 -20.10 -10.58 9.14
C CYS A 50 -21.06 -9.73 9.94
N VAL A 51 -20.49 -8.83 10.74
CA VAL A 51 -21.16 -7.89 11.65
C VAL A 51 -22.38 -7.27 10.97
N GLN A 52 -23.59 -7.61 11.44
CA GLN A 52 -24.83 -7.01 10.97
C GLN A 52 -25.18 -5.82 11.87
N TYR A 53 -24.94 -4.60 11.37
CA TYR A 53 -25.78 -3.45 11.74
C TYR A 53 -27.03 -3.48 10.86
N GLY A 54 -28.18 -3.20 11.48
CA GLY A 54 -29.51 -3.56 11.01
C GLY A 54 -29.98 -3.01 9.66
N SER A 55 -30.99 -3.73 9.15
CA SER A 55 -31.77 -3.50 7.93
C SER A 55 -32.51 -2.16 7.87
N ASN A 56 -32.38 -1.44 6.74
CA ASN A 56 -33.50 -1.00 5.89
C ASN A 56 -32.99 -0.22 4.65
N MET A 57 -33.68 -0.41 3.52
CA MET A 57 -33.49 0.17 2.17
C MET A 57 -32.50 -0.55 1.24
N ILE A 58 -33.06 -1.06 0.14
CA ILE A 58 -32.33 -1.55 -1.04
C ILE A 58 -31.76 -0.31 -1.75
N ALA A 59 -30.58 0.12 -1.34
CA ALA A 59 -29.70 0.91 -2.19
C ALA A 59 -28.65 -0.06 -2.72
N THR A 60 -28.55 -0.20 -4.04
CA THR A 60 -27.39 -0.82 -4.70
C THR A 60 -26.15 -0.25 -4.00
N PRO A 61 -25.28 -1.07 -3.37
CA PRO A 61 -24.09 -0.53 -2.75
C PRO A 61 -23.36 0.27 -3.85
N PRO A 62 -22.98 1.54 -3.59
CA PRO A 62 -22.16 2.27 -4.53
C PRO A 62 -20.98 1.35 -4.90
N PRO A 63 -20.60 1.29 -6.19
CA PRO A 63 -19.53 0.41 -6.64
C PRO A 63 -18.38 0.55 -5.65
N ALA A 64 -17.98 -0.55 -5.00
CA ALA A 64 -17.00 -0.53 -3.93
C ALA A 64 -15.87 0.40 -4.34
N GLU A 65 -15.80 1.58 -3.71
CA GLU A 65 -14.82 2.58 -4.11
C GLU A 65 -13.45 1.90 -3.97
N PRO A 66 -12.61 1.93 -5.02
CA PRO A 66 -11.31 1.27 -4.94
C PRO A 66 -10.58 1.80 -3.71
N GLU A 67 -10.24 0.91 -2.78
CA GLU A 67 -9.53 1.29 -1.55
C GLU A 67 -8.15 1.85 -1.94
N TYR A 68 -8.03 3.17 -1.97
CA TYR A 68 -6.77 3.86 -2.22
C TYR A 68 -5.95 3.86 -0.93
N ILE A 69 -4.66 3.56 -1.06
CA ILE A 69 -3.70 3.86 0.02
C ILE A 69 -3.07 5.23 -0.25
N SER A 70 -2.66 5.93 0.80
CA SER A 70 -1.88 7.16 0.67
C SER A 70 -0.49 6.93 1.25
N VAL A 71 0.53 7.42 0.55
CA VAL A 71 1.93 7.31 0.98
C VAL A 71 2.69 8.60 0.70
N SER A 72 3.66 8.95 1.54
CA SER A 72 4.56 10.07 1.26
C SER A 72 5.59 9.73 0.19
N ALA A 73 5.77 10.65 -0.76
CA ALA A 73 6.78 10.64 -1.81
C ALA A 73 7.60 11.93 -1.79
N ILE A 74 8.79 11.90 -2.38
CA ILE A 74 9.65 13.07 -2.55
C ILE A 74 9.43 13.61 -3.96
N LEU A 75 8.95 14.84 -4.07
CA LEU A 75 8.75 15.54 -5.33
C LEU A 75 9.89 16.55 -5.54
N PHE A 76 10.53 16.45 -6.71
CA PHE A 76 11.44 17.45 -7.26
C PHE A 76 10.70 18.19 -8.36
N LEU A 77 10.02 19.28 -8.01
CA LEU A 77 9.47 20.20 -9.00
C LEU A 77 10.61 20.92 -9.72
N ALA A 78 10.50 21.04 -11.03
CA ALA A 78 11.61 21.55 -11.81
C ALA A 78 11.89 23.04 -11.58
N ASP A 79 10.85 23.80 -11.27
CA ASP A 79 10.85 25.24 -11.02
C ASP A 79 11.19 25.63 -9.57
N GLU A 80 11.22 24.67 -8.64
CA GLU A 80 11.53 24.87 -7.23
C GLU A 80 12.98 24.48 -6.89
N ASP A 81 13.62 25.18 -5.95
CA ASP A 81 15.00 24.89 -5.52
C ASP A 81 15.12 23.76 -4.49
N ARG A 82 14.02 23.33 -3.88
CA ARG A 82 14.02 22.35 -2.80
C ARG A 82 13.02 21.23 -3.05
N PRO A 83 13.37 19.96 -2.76
CA PRO A 83 12.42 18.88 -2.82
C PRO A 83 11.33 19.02 -1.75
N ARG A 84 10.13 18.50 -2.05
CA ARG A 84 8.97 18.51 -1.15
C ARG A 84 8.55 17.10 -0.81
N ILE A 85 8.09 16.89 0.42
CA ILE A 85 7.35 15.68 0.77
C ILE A 85 5.89 15.91 0.41
N ILE A 86 5.33 15.02 -0.42
CA ILE A 86 3.94 15.08 -0.89
C ILE A 86 3.22 13.78 -0.55
N THR A 87 1.93 13.85 -0.29
CA THR A 87 1.07 12.67 -0.15
C THR A 87 0.53 12.27 -1.51
N VAL A 88 0.76 11.02 -1.92
CA VAL A 88 0.26 10.48 -3.20
C VAL A 88 -0.69 9.32 -2.93
N LYS A 89 -1.85 9.35 -3.60
CA LYS A 89 -2.79 8.23 -3.63
C LYS A 89 -2.25 7.13 -4.55
N CYS A 90 -2.30 5.88 -4.09
CA CYS A 90 -1.98 4.71 -4.90
C CYS A 90 -3.20 3.81 -5.00
N ARG A 91 -3.48 3.34 -6.22
CA ARG A 91 -4.54 2.36 -6.48
C ARG A 91 -4.01 0.94 -6.31
N PRO A 92 -4.82 0.02 -5.76
CA PRO A 92 -4.46 -1.39 -5.74
C PRO A 92 -4.43 -1.94 -7.18
N PRO A 93 -3.58 -2.95 -7.45
CA PRO A 93 -3.57 -3.62 -8.73
C PRO A 93 -4.89 -4.37 -8.96
N GLN A 94 -5.45 -4.28 -10.17
CA GLN A 94 -6.77 -4.87 -10.49
C GLN A 94 -6.80 -6.41 -10.47
N ARG A 95 -5.65 -7.07 -10.40
CA ARG A 95 -5.55 -8.52 -10.21
C ARG A 95 -4.77 -8.81 -8.94
N PRO A 96 -5.38 -9.45 -7.93
CA PRO A 96 -4.69 -9.90 -6.73
C PRO A 96 -3.88 -11.17 -7.03
N SER A 97 -2.90 -11.08 -7.95
CA SER A 97 -1.78 -12.01 -7.96
C SER A 97 -0.81 -11.53 -6.87
N HIS A 98 -0.55 -12.37 -5.88
CA HIS A 98 0.32 -12.08 -4.74
C HIS A 98 1.57 -11.26 -5.14
N GLY A 99 1.76 -10.08 -4.53
CA GLY A 99 3.02 -9.34 -4.55
C GLY A 99 3.16 -8.18 -5.54
N VAL A 100 2.07 -7.63 -6.08
CA VAL A 100 2.16 -6.47 -6.98
C VAL A 100 2.14 -5.15 -6.18
N CYS A 101 3.13 -4.29 -6.45
CA CYS A 101 3.25 -2.95 -5.86
C CYS A 101 2.05 -2.08 -6.25
N PRO A 102 1.45 -1.30 -5.33
CA PRO A 102 0.35 -0.39 -5.65
C PRO A 102 0.78 0.67 -6.68
N ILE A 103 -0.16 1.12 -7.50
CA ILE A 103 0.14 1.99 -8.65
C ILE A 103 -0.08 3.45 -8.23
N PRO A 104 0.96 4.30 -8.19
CA PRO A 104 0.83 5.69 -7.77
C PRO A 104 0.09 6.53 -8.81
N MET A 105 -0.77 7.44 -8.35
CA MET A 105 -1.50 8.38 -9.18
C MET A 105 -0.67 9.65 -9.38
N LEU A 106 0.04 9.71 -10.50
CA LEU A 106 1.03 10.77 -10.80
C LEU A 106 0.56 11.78 -11.85
N GLN A 107 -0.71 11.73 -12.26
CA GLN A 107 -1.25 12.60 -13.33
C GLN A 107 -1.12 14.09 -13.02
N ALA A 108 -1.12 14.47 -11.73
CA ALA A 108 -0.95 15.86 -11.31
C ALA A 108 0.49 16.39 -11.46
N TYR A 109 1.48 15.51 -11.67
CA TYR A 109 2.90 15.87 -11.69
C TYR A 109 3.56 15.69 -13.07
N PHE A 110 2.87 15.03 -14.01
CA PHE A 110 3.39 14.73 -15.34
C PHE A 110 2.31 14.90 -16.42
N ASP A 111 2.66 15.57 -17.52
CA ASP A 111 1.77 15.78 -18.68
C ASP A 111 1.55 14.52 -19.53
N ALA A 112 2.35 13.49 -19.30
CA ALA A 112 2.32 12.23 -20.02
C ALA A 112 2.70 11.08 -19.07
N PRO A 113 2.39 9.81 -19.40
CA PRO A 113 2.81 8.68 -18.59
C PRO A 113 4.33 8.71 -18.32
N PRO A 114 4.75 8.75 -17.04
CA PRO A 114 6.16 8.81 -16.71
C PRO A 114 6.84 7.47 -16.97
N ASN A 115 8.14 7.52 -17.29
CA ASN A 115 9.01 6.37 -17.19
C ASN A 115 9.50 6.21 -15.75
N ASN A 116 10.05 5.05 -15.41
CA ASN A 116 10.49 4.78 -14.05
C ASN A 116 11.79 3.97 -14.00
N VAL A 117 12.47 4.09 -12.86
CA VAL A 117 13.67 3.33 -12.52
C VAL A 117 13.64 3.00 -11.03
N VAL A 118 14.12 1.81 -10.66
CA VAL A 118 14.25 1.40 -9.26
C VAL A 118 15.71 1.43 -8.85
N LEU A 119 16.03 2.34 -7.93
CA LEU A 119 17.32 2.41 -7.28
C LEU A 119 17.40 1.35 -6.18
N THR A 120 18.29 0.39 -6.36
CA THR A 120 18.53 -0.70 -5.41
C THR A 120 19.83 -0.55 -4.63
N GLN A 121 20.68 0.40 -5.03
CA GLN A 121 21.98 0.65 -4.45
C GLN A 121 22.04 2.09 -3.95
N GLY A 122 22.68 2.30 -2.81
CA GLY A 122 22.90 3.61 -2.23
C GLY A 122 24.30 4.13 -2.54
N LEU A 123 24.81 4.97 -1.64
CA LEU A 123 26.19 5.46 -1.68
C LEU A 123 27.17 4.27 -1.73
N ASN A 124 28.20 4.38 -2.57
CA ASN A 124 29.26 3.38 -2.75
C ASN A 124 28.80 2.00 -3.25
N GLY A 125 27.58 1.87 -3.78
CA GLY A 125 27.08 0.60 -4.34
C GLY A 125 26.46 -0.34 -3.31
N GLU A 126 26.37 0.05 -2.04
CA GLU A 126 25.76 -0.75 -0.99
C GLU A 126 24.25 -0.97 -1.25
N PRO A 127 23.71 -2.18 -1.06
CA PRO A 127 22.30 -2.46 -1.31
C PRO A 127 21.39 -1.69 -0.36
N LEU A 128 20.38 -1.00 -0.91
CA LEU A 128 19.37 -0.32 -0.13
C LEU A 128 18.42 -1.33 0.51
N ARG A 129 18.30 -1.27 1.84
CA ARG A 129 17.26 -2.01 2.60
C ARG A 129 15.85 -1.73 2.07
N PHE A 130 15.62 -0.48 1.65
CA PHE A 130 14.37 0.00 1.09
C PHE A 130 14.68 0.66 -0.26
N PRO A 131 14.53 -0.07 -1.39
CA PRO A 131 14.78 0.49 -2.72
C PRO A 131 13.90 1.71 -3.00
N LEU A 132 14.41 2.65 -3.79
CA LEU A 132 13.69 3.87 -4.17
C LEU A 132 13.17 3.74 -5.60
N HIS A 133 11.90 4.08 -5.82
CA HIS A 133 11.24 4.02 -7.12
C HIS A 133 11.06 5.43 -7.66
N ILE A 134 11.79 5.77 -8.71
CA ILE A 134 11.90 7.12 -9.25
C ILE A 134 11.10 7.17 -10.56
N PHE A 135 10.23 8.17 -10.68
CA PHE A 135 9.42 8.46 -11.85
C PHE A 135 9.87 9.78 -12.48
N TYR A 136 9.98 9.80 -13.80
CA TYR A 136 10.43 10.96 -14.57
C TYR A 136 9.77 11.00 -15.95
N SER A 137 9.73 12.17 -16.59
CA SER A 137 9.22 12.27 -17.96
C SER A 137 10.32 11.91 -18.98
N PRO A 138 10.16 10.87 -19.82
CA PRO A 138 11.16 10.49 -20.81
C PRO A 138 11.27 11.49 -21.96
N THR A 139 10.28 12.38 -22.12
CA THR A 139 10.21 13.38 -23.19
C THR A 139 10.50 14.80 -22.68
N ALA A 140 10.96 14.96 -21.44
CA ALA A 140 11.21 16.27 -20.85
C ALA A 140 12.18 17.11 -21.68
N LEU A 141 13.26 16.51 -22.18
CA LEU A 141 14.25 17.19 -23.01
C LEU A 141 13.66 17.63 -24.36
N SER A 142 12.96 16.74 -25.07
CA SER A 142 12.38 17.06 -26.38
C SER A 142 11.23 18.06 -26.30
N LYS A 143 10.55 18.15 -25.15
CA LYS A 143 9.54 19.16 -24.85
C LYS A 143 10.09 20.47 -24.30
N ALA A 144 11.43 20.63 -24.25
CA ALA A 144 12.08 21.79 -23.66
C ALA A 144 11.60 22.11 -22.23
N SER A 145 11.31 21.07 -21.43
CA SER A 145 11.00 21.24 -20.02
C SER A 145 12.16 21.92 -19.29
N PRO A 146 11.91 22.69 -18.22
CA PRO A 146 12.97 23.35 -17.47
C PRO A 146 13.93 22.34 -16.82
N ILE A 147 15.17 22.78 -16.60
CA ILE A 147 16.15 22.06 -15.77
C ILE A 147 15.58 21.95 -14.37
N ASN A 148 15.68 20.77 -13.77
CA ASN A 148 15.20 20.52 -12.43
C ASN A 148 16.12 21.17 -11.39
N ARG A 149 15.71 22.33 -10.88
CA ARG A 149 16.48 23.14 -9.94
C ARG A 149 16.67 22.45 -8.59
N ALA A 150 15.67 21.70 -8.12
CA ALA A 150 15.78 20.94 -6.89
C ALA A 150 16.88 19.88 -6.99
N ILE A 151 16.97 19.15 -8.11
CA ILE A 151 18.04 18.17 -8.36
C ILE A 151 19.39 18.87 -8.48
N TYR A 152 19.46 19.99 -9.21
CA TYR A 152 20.67 20.79 -9.31
C TYR A 152 21.18 21.22 -7.92
N HIS A 153 20.29 21.64 -7.03
CA HIS A 153 20.65 22.09 -5.69
C HIS A 153 21.10 20.94 -4.78
N ILE A 154 20.42 19.79 -4.77
CA ILE A 154 20.83 18.66 -3.91
C ILE A 154 22.09 17.93 -4.39
N THR A 155 22.52 18.20 -5.62
CA THR A 155 23.79 17.72 -6.20
C THR A 155 24.86 18.82 -6.22
N SER A 156 24.56 20.03 -5.72
CA SER A 156 25.43 21.20 -5.78
C SER A 156 25.97 21.48 -7.21
N GLY A 157 25.17 21.17 -8.23
CA GLY A 157 25.57 21.29 -9.64
C GLY A 157 26.62 20.29 -10.12
N ALA A 158 26.98 19.27 -9.32
CA ALA A 158 28.00 18.29 -9.68
C ALA A 158 27.47 17.11 -10.52
N ALA A 159 26.16 17.07 -10.82
CA ALA A 159 25.60 16.07 -11.72
C ALA A 159 26.15 16.26 -13.14
N SER A 160 26.63 15.18 -13.76
CA SER A 160 27.28 15.23 -15.07
C SER A 160 26.34 15.68 -16.20
N LYS A 161 25.05 15.39 -16.05
CA LYS A 161 23.99 15.78 -16.98
C LYS A 161 22.87 16.52 -16.24
N PRO A 162 22.30 17.58 -16.83
CA PRO A 162 21.12 18.22 -16.28
C PRO A 162 19.91 17.28 -16.36
N PHE A 163 19.13 17.23 -15.28
CA PHE A 163 17.84 16.56 -15.25
C PHE A 163 16.76 17.55 -15.66
N PHE A 164 15.82 17.14 -16.52
CA PHE A 164 14.77 18.01 -17.04
C PHE A 164 13.39 17.54 -16.55
N GLY A 165 12.52 18.52 -16.26
CA GLY A 165 11.16 18.27 -15.80
C GLY A 165 11.07 17.70 -14.39
N ASN A 166 9.85 17.39 -13.97
CA ASN A 166 9.57 16.92 -12.62
C ASN A 166 10.10 15.49 -12.39
N VAL A 167 10.46 15.20 -11.15
CA VAL A 167 10.82 13.85 -10.71
C VAL A 167 10.09 13.53 -9.41
N VAL A 168 9.52 12.33 -9.29
CA VAL A 168 8.85 11.86 -8.07
C VAL A 168 9.50 10.56 -7.61
N ALA A 169 9.91 10.49 -6.35
CA ALA A 169 10.56 9.32 -5.77
C ALA A 169 9.72 8.73 -4.62
N PHE A 170 9.46 7.43 -4.69
CA PHE A 170 8.80 6.65 -3.65
C PHE A 170 9.80 5.73 -2.96
N LYS A 171 9.49 5.34 -1.73
CA LYS A 171 10.26 4.35 -0.97
C LYS A 171 9.51 3.05 -0.89
N HIS A 172 10.14 1.95 -1.31
CA HIS A 172 9.53 0.63 -1.13
C HIS A 172 9.52 0.19 0.33
N SER A 173 8.51 -0.59 0.72
CA SER A 173 8.41 -1.17 2.07
C SER A 173 9.46 -2.25 2.37
N GLY A 174 10.23 -2.68 1.36
CA GLY A 174 11.37 -3.59 1.52
C GLY A 174 11.89 -4.11 0.19
N ALA A 175 12.90 -4.97 0.24
CA ALA A 175 13.58 -5.52 -0.94
C ALA A 175 12.64 -6.26 -1.94
N ARG A 176 11.52 -6.80 -1.45
CA ARG A 176 10.50 -7.47 -2.28
C ARG A 176 9.62 -6.51 -3.07
N ARG A 177 9.66 -5.20 -2.79
CA ARG A 177 8.95 -4.13 -3.52
C ARG A 177 7.42 -4.32 -3.63
N GLN A 178 6.83 -5.00 -2.66
CA GLN A 178 5.39 -5.33 -2.65
C GLN A 178 4.51 -4.17 -2.17
N GLY A 179 5.11 -3.05 -1.77
CA GLY A 179 4.41 -1.87 -1.28
C GLY A 179 5.33 -0.66 -1.24
N TYR A 180 4.74 0.48 -0.90
CA TYR A 180 5.47 1.68 -0.51
C TYR A 180 5.37 1.90 1.00
N THR A 181 6.31 2.67 1.51
CA THR A 181 6.31 3.23 2.87
C THR A 181 6.66 4.72 2.77
N GLU A 182 6.57 5.43 3.88
CA GLU A 182 6.79 6.87 3.93
C GLU A 182 8.22 7.23 3.47
N ALA A 183 8.32 7.98 2.37
CA ALA A 183 9.56 8.62 1.96
C ALA A 183 9.77 9.92 2.76
N THR A 184 11.02 10.17 3.14
CA THR A 184 11.41 11.26 4.05
C THR A 184 12.68 11.94 3.55
N SER A 185 13.08 13.06 4.17
CA SER A 185 14.35 13.72 3.86
C SER A 185 15.59 12.82 4.07
N ASN A 186 15.48 11.75 4.87
CA ASN A 186 16.56 10.78 5.07
C ASN A 186 16.88 9.96 3.82
N ASP A 187 15.99 9.95 2.83
CA ASP A 187 16.18 9.23 1.57
C ASP A 187 16.90 10.10 0.51
N LEU A 188 17.08 11.40 0.77
CA LEU A 188 17.76 12.34 -0.13
C LEU A 188 19.23 12.00 -0.43
N PRO A 189 20.06 11.53 0.52
CA PRO A 189 21.45 11.17 0.21
C PRO A 189 21.57 10.08 -0.86
N ALA A 190 20.68 9.07 -0.81
CA ALA A 190 20.65 8.00 -1.82
C ALA A 190 20.19 8.52 -3.19
N LEU A 191 19.21 9.43 -3.22
CA LEU A 191 18.76 10.09 -4.45
C LEU A 191 19.85 10.98 -5.05
N SER A 192 20.53 11.78 -4.22
CA SER A 192 21.65 12.61 -4.65
C SER A 192 22.77 11.76 -5.27
N ALA A 193 23.15 10.66 -4.62
CA ALA A 193 24.13 9.71 -5.16
C ALA A 193 23.72 9.14 -6.54
N TYR A 194 22.43 8.80 -6.71
CA TYR A 194 21.91 8.35 -7.99
C TYR A 194 22.01 9.43 -9.07
N PHE A 195 21.61 10.67 -8.77
CA PHE A 195 21.70 11.76 -9.74
C PHE A 195 23.15 12.12 -10.12
N LEU A 196 24.10 11.96 -9.20
CA LEU A 196 25.53 12.14 -9.47
C LEU A 196 26.14 11.03 -10.35
N SER A 197 25.58 9.82 -10.30
CA SER A 197 26.11 8.65 -11.03
C SER A 197 25.49 8.43 -12.41
N CYS A 198 24.37 9.09 -12.72
CA CYS A 198 23.80 9.09 -14.05
C CYS A 198 24.73 9.83 -15.02
N GLN A 199 25.42 9.07 -15.88
CA GLN A 199 26.34 9.56 -16.91
C GLN A 199 25.72 9.63 -18.29
#